data_AF-E9GXH3-F1
#
_entry.id   AF-E9GXH3-F1
#
_cell.length_a   1.000
_cell.length_b   1.000
_cell.length_c   1.000
_cell.angle_alpha   90.00
_cell.angle_beta   90.00
_cell.angle_gamma   90.00
#
_symmetry.space_group_name_H-M   'P 1'
#
loop_
_entity.id
_entity.type
_entity.pdbx_description
1 polymer ?
#
loop_
_entity_poly.entity_id
_entity_poly.type
_entity_poly.pdbx_seq_one_letter_code
_entity_poly.pdbx_strand_id
1 'polypeptide(L)'
;ALAAIGDTQSSAIVPAVADIISMLKKLTVQSDQGTAISLLCIAIFQVHVNFSWSQQANEVVNKAICRVDLWVAFRIARSATRYGHHSVAHKFFDRMVKRVPALNLSFWIQGLCDLSLAESHLSDVAISLSRRLELSMNCYLLGLSKLKNVTNPSRALTFQAEFSRQRIEFLSSCLQLIQACRTVQLAPPPVLARAVAASTRDELMRFGRITVQLRKSVVKLRQAADAMSKLRQSAFDADQESLVNLQIQQQMALILAQTVESTCLSASQQGDISVEDSFLMISKIVQATVHVAVRNMARQCAESVDLVRRFWNANTDLKEINHLNVGCIMDCLKLLIETPLCFPRFLFQTLQTTSIKLAVSPQPRVDGEAITTTMNSQLAVKVEGVVQVTSSHQSSGRSVRAVQVTIQSNPAHPIGLCGKAIESSTIMKTTVEPHNDYFSTQFLLSFTSAGLHDVLIKTALLDTFDALCDYGQSSLKIKVV
;
A
#
# COMPACT_ATOMS: atom_id res chain seq x y z
N ALA A 1 4.63 18.31 -24.48
CA ALA A 1 4.91 19.54 -23.74
C ALA A 1 3.82 19.85 -22.73
N LEU A 2 2.60 20.23 -23.15
CA LEU A 2 1.51 20.61 -22.23
C LEU A 2 1.25 19.59 -21.12
N ALA A 3 1.05 18.31 -21.45
CA ALA A 3 0.81 17.28 -20.44
C ALA A 3 1.97 17.12 -19.42
N ALA A 4 3.22 17.41 -19.80
CA ALA A 4 4.32 17.38 -18.83
C ALA A 4 4.26 18.58 -17.87
N ILE A 5 3.92 19.76 -18.39
CA ILE A 5 3.71 20.97 -17.59
C ILE A 5 2.51 20.81 -16.64
N GLY A 6 1.41 20.21 -17.09
CA GLY A 6 0.25 19.95 -16.25
C GLY A 6 0.51 18.97 -15.12
N ASP A 7 1.40 18.00 -15.37
CA ASP A 7 1.80 17.04 -14.36
C ASP A 7 2.63 17.69 -13.25
N THR A 8 3.35 18.77 -13.54
CA THR A 8 4.08 19.56 -12.53
C THR A 8 3.25 20.70 -11.95
N GLN A 9 2.33 21.29 -12.72
CA GLN A 9 1.52 22.41 -12.28
C GLN A 9 0.17 22.45 -13.01
N SER A 10 -0.88 21.93 -12.38
CA SER A 10 -2.23 21.89 -12.97
C SER A 10 -2.78 23.27 -13.30
N SER A 11 -2.46 24.29 -12.50
CA SER A 11 -2.90 25.68 -12.74
C SER A 11 -2.35 26.28 -14.02
N ALA A 12 -1.21 25.80 -14.53
CA ALA A 12 -0.62 26.30 -15.78
C ALA A 12 -1.42 25.87 -17.03
N ILE A 13 -2.20 24.79 -16.96
CA ILE A 13 -3.04 24.33 -18.08
C ILE A 13 -4.44 24.96 -18.04
N VAL A 14 -4.91 25.44 -16.89
CA VAL A 14 -6.28 25.98 -16.72
C VAL A 14 -6.70 26.95 -17.84
N PRO A 15 -5.87 27.92 -18.26
CA PRO A 15 -6.24 28.85 -19.34
C PRO A 15 -6.54 28.17 -20.68
N ALA A 16 -5.88 27.04 -20.96
CA ALA A 16 -6.02 26.29 -22.21
C ALA A 16 -7.13 25.22 -22.18
N VAL A 17 -7.83 25.02 -21.05
CA VAL A 17 -8.81 23.94 -20.88
C VAL A 17 -9.96 24.05 -21.87
N ALA A 18 -10.47 25.26 -22.12
CA ALA A 18 -11.55 25.48 -23.07
C ALA A 18 -11.16 25.05 -24.49
N ASP A 19 -9.93 25.39 -24.91
CA ASP A 19 -9.39 25.01 -26.21
C ASP A 19 -9.14 23.50 -26.30
N ILE A 20 -8.64 22.89 -25.22
CA ILE A 20 -8.44 21.43 -25.12
C ILE A 20 -9.79 20.70 -25.27
N ILE A 21 -10.84 21.15 -24.59
CA ILE A 21 -12.18 20.57 -24.69
C ILE A 21 -12.74 20.76 -26.11
N SER A 22 -12.58 21.94 -26.69
CA SER A 22 -13.01 22.24 -28.07
C SER A 22 -12.30 21.34 -29.09
N MET A 23 -10.99 21.17 -28.95
CA MET A 23 -10.18 20.30 -29.81
C MET A 23 -10.57 18.83 -29.66
N LEU A 24 -10.77 18.35 -28.43
CA LEU A 24 -11.22 16.98 -28.17
C LEU A 24 -12.63 16.74 -28.77
N LYS A 25 -13.53 17.72 -28.67
CA LYS A 25 -14.86 17.66 -29.29
C LYS A 25 -14.79 17.57 -30.82
N LYS A 26 -13.87 18.30 -31.46
CA LYS A 26 -13.65 18.21 -32.93
C LYS A 26 -13.09 16.84 -33.32
N LEU A 27 -12.03 16.38 -32.65
CA LEU A 27 -11.36 15.12 -32.98
C LEU A 27 -12.24 13.89 -32.76
N THR A 28 -13.12 13.91 -31.76
CA THR A 28 -14.10 12.83 -31.52
C THR A 28 -15.19 12.73 -32.60
N VAL A 29 -15.33 13.74 -33.46
CA VAL A 29 -16.28 13.73 -34.59
C VAL A 29 -15.57 13.41 -35.91
N GLN A 30 -14.35 13.92 -36.10
CA GLN A 30 -13.75 14.05 -37.44
C GLN A 30 -12.55 13.12 -37.72
N SER A 31 -11.97 12.42 -36.74
CA SER A 31 -10.71 11.69 -36.94
C SER A 31 -10.53 10.42 -36.12
N ASP A 32 -9.75 9.46 -36.64
CA ASP A 32 -9.24 8.27 -35.93
C ASP A 32 -7.90 8.54 -35.20
N GLN A 33 -7.65 9.78 -34.74
CA GLN A 33 -6.41 10.13 -34.03
C GLN A 33 -6.43 9.73 -32.55
N GLY A 34 -6.45 8.42 -32.27
CA GLY A 34 -6.55 7.87 -30.91
C GLY A 34 -5.48 8.40 -29.93
N THR A 35 -4.24 8.60 -30.39
CA THR A 35 -3.16 9.15 -29.54
C THR A 35 -3.42 10.60 -29.13
N ALA A 36 -3.89 11.45 -30.04
CA ALA A 36 -4.21 12.85 -29.74
C ALA A 36 -5.38 12.94 -28.75
N ILE A 37 -6.43 12.14 -28.98
CA ILE A 37 -7.56 12.00 -28.05
C ILE A 37 -7.07 11.60 -26.65
N SER A 38 -6.19 10.60 -26.56
CA SER A 38 -5.62 10.17 -25.28
C SER A 38 -4.86 11.27 -24.55
N LEU A 39 -4.03 12.04 -25.26
CA LEU A 39 -3.25 13.14 -24.66
C LEU A 39 -4.14 14.30 -24.19
N LEU A 40 -5.19 14.64 -24.94
CA LEU A 40 -6.15 15.67 -24.54
C LEU A 40 -6.95 15.25 -23.32
N CYS A 41 -7.40 13.99 -23.24
CA CYS A 41 -8.03 13.45 -22.04
C CYS A 41 -7.10 13.54 -20.82
N ILE A 42 -5.81 13.23 -20.99
CA ILE A 42 -4.81 13.36 -19.92
C ILE A 42 -4.69 14.81 -19.42
N ALA A 43 -4.64 15.78 -20.33
CA ALA A 43 -4.57 17.20 -19.95
C ALA A 43 -5.83 17.66 -19.18
N ILE A 44 -7.01 17.18 -19.57
CA ILE A 44 -8.27 17.41 -18.84
C ILE A 44 -8.18 16.80 -17.44
N PHE A 45 -7.69 15.56 -17.31
CA PHE A 45 -7.53 14.90 -16.00
C PHE A 45 -6.58 15.67 -15.08
N GLN A 46 -5.45 16.16 -15.59
CA GLN A 46 -4.46 16.93 -14.83
C GLN A 46 -5.04 18.22 -14.25
N VAL A 47 -5.82 18.95 -15.06
CA VAL A 47 -6.53 20.15 -14.60
C VAL A 47 -7.49 19.76 -13.49
N HIS A 48 -8.35 18.76 -13.72
CA HIS A 48 -9.39 18.42 -12.76
C HIS A 48 -8.89 17.70 -11.49
N VAL A 49 -7.58 17.55 -11.27
CA VAL A 49 -7.05 17.12 -9.97
C VAL A 49 -7.39 18.13 -8.86
N ASN A 50 -7.29 19.43 -9.16
CA ASN A 50 -7.51 20.51 -8.19
C ASN A 50 -8.73 21.38 -8.50
N PHE A 51 -9.43 21.09 -9.60
CA PHE A 51 -10.54 21.91 -10.10
C PHE A 51 -11.75 21.04 -10.40
N SER A 52 -12.95 21.57 -10.16
CA SER A 52 -14.19 20.84 -10.40
C SER A 52 -14.41 20.54 -11.88
N TRP A 53 -15.00 19.38 -12.17
CA TRP A 53 -15.37 18.99 -13.52
C TRP A 53 -16.46 19.90 -14.08
N SER A 54 -16.29 20.36 -15.33
CA SER A 54 -17.39 20.97 -16.08
C SER A 54 -18.25 19.90 -16.74
N GLN A 55 -19.55 20.19 -16.92
CA GLN A 55 -20.46 19.29 -17.63
C GLN A 55 -19.96 18.98 -19.05
N GLN A 56 -19.46 20.01 -19.74
CA GLN A 56 -18.90 19.88 -21.09
C GLN A 56 -17.69 18.95 -21.14
N ALA A 57 -16.76 19.07 -20.18
CA ALA A 57 -15.60 18.17 -20.10
C ALA A 57 -16.03 16.72 -19.92
N ASN A 58 -16.98 16.46 -19.02
CA ASN A 58 -17.50 15.12 -18.76
C ASN A 58 -18.18 14.53 -20.01
N GLU A 59 -19.02 15.30 -20.71
CA GLU A 59 -19.68 14.86 -21.95
C GLU A 59 -18.68 14.53 -23.06
N VAL A 60 -17.68 15.38 -23.28
CA VAL A 60 -16.70 15.20 -24.35
C VAL A 60 -15.79 13.99 -24.07
N VAL A 61 -15.34 13.80 -22.83
CA VAL A 61 -14.57 12.61 -22.43
C VAL A 61 -15.42 11.34 -22.56
N ASN A 62 -16.70 11.37 -22.18
CA ASN A 62 -17.59 10.22 -22.36
C ASN A 62 -17.81 9.90 -23.86
N LYS A 63 -17.86 10.90 -24.74
CA LYS A 63 -17.93 10.67 -26.19
C LYS A 63 -16.65 10.03 -26.73
N ALA A 64 -15.48 10.38 -26.17
CA ALA A 64 -14.20 9.77 -26.56
C ALA A 64 -14.18 8.25 -26.32
N ILE A 65 -14.83 7.76 -25.26
CA ILE A 65 -15.02 6.32 -24.98
C ILE A 65 -15.53 5.57 -26.21
N CYS A 66 -16.44 6.19 -26.96
CA CYS A 66 -17.11 5.56 -28.09
C CYS A 66 -16.27 5.48 -29.36
N ARG A 67 -15.24 6.30 -29.47
CA ARG A 67 -14.52 6.56 -30.73
C ARG A 67 -13.14 5.92 -30.79
N VAL A 68 -12.54 5.63 -29.65
CA VAL A 68 -11.20 5.06 -29.59
C VAL A 68 -11.23 3.53 -29.61
N ASP A 69 -10.14 2.92 -30.09
CA ASP A 69 -9.90 1.49 -29.97
C ASP A 69 -9.70 1.07 -28.50
N LEU A 70 -9.69 -0.25 -28.24
CA LEU A 70 -9.61 -0.78 -26.88
C LEU A 70 -8.27 -0.47 -26.19
N TRP A 71 -7.18 -0.36 -26.93
CA TRP A 71 -5.87 -0.05 -26.35
C TRP A 71 -5.78 1.42 -25.95
N VAL A 72 -6.27 2.33 -26.79
CA VAL A 72 -6.37 3.75 -26.45
C VAL A 72 -7.36 3.98 -25.32
N ALA A 73 -8.51 3.30 -25.32
CA ALA A 73 -9.46 3.30 -24.20
C ALA A 73 -8.78 2.88 -22.90
N PHE A 74 -8.00 1.79 -22.93
CA PHE A 74 -7.23 1.32 -21.78
C PHE A 74 -6.22 2.36 -21.29
N ARG A 75 -5.47 3.00 -22.20
CA ARG A 75 -4.53 4.06 -21.84
C ARG A 75 -5.22 5.26 -21.19
N ILE A 76 -6.39 5.66 -21.68
CA ILE A 76 -7.18 6.74 -21.08
C ILE A 76 -7.69 6.33 -19.70
N ALA A 77 -8.25 5.13 -19.55
CA ALA A 77 -8.74 4.61 -18.27
C ALA A 77 -7.62 4.54 -17.23
N ARG A 78 -6.45 4.02 -17.61
CA ARG A 78 -5.24 4.00 -16.78
C ARG A 78 -4.80 5.40 -16.37
N SER A 79 -4.80 6.36 -17.29
CA SER A 79 -4.47 7.74 -16.94
C SER A 79 -5.50 8.35 -15.99
N ALA A 80 -6.79 8.09 -16.19
CA ALA A 80 -7.85 8.56 -15.31
C ALA A 80 -7.63 8.07 -13.87
N THR A 81 -7.34 6.77 -13.65
CA THR A 81 -7.04 6.24 -12.31
C THR A 81 -5.74 6.78 -11.72
N ARG A 82 -4.71 7.05 -12.54
CA ARG A 82 -3.48 7.71 -12.07
C ARG A 82 -3.71 9.14 -11.57
N TYR A 83 -4.72 9.84 -12.10
CA TYR A 83 -5.12 11.19 -11.67
C TYR A 83 -6.30 11.19 -10.69
N GLY A 84 -6.77 10.03 -10.20
CA GLY A 84 -7.86 9.91 -9.23
C GLY A 84 -9.29 10.00 -9.80
N HIS A 85 -9.46 10.01 -11.13
CA HIS A 85 -10.76 10.12 -11.81
C HIS A 85 -11.43 8.76 -12.02
N HIS A 86 -11.77 8.09 -10.93
CA HIS A 86 -12.23 6.68 -10.94
C HIS A 86 -13.59 6.48 -11.58
N SER A 87 -14.52 7.42 -11.42
CA SER A 87 -15.85 7.36 -12.06
C SER A 87 -15.75 7.38 -13.59
N VAL A 88 -14.78 8.12 -14.14
CA VAL A 88 -14.47 8.15 -15.57
C VAL A 88 -13.79 6.85 -15.98
N ALA A 89 -12.77 6.42 -15.23
CA ALA A 89 -12.04 5.18 -15.51
C ALA A 89 -12.97 3.96 -15.57
N HIS A 90 -13.90 3.84 -14.62
CA HIS A 90 -14.90 2.76 -14.57
C HIS A 90 -15.69 2.65 -15.88
N LYS A 91 -16.16 3.77 -16.45
CA LYS A 91 -16.91 3.76 -17.73
C LYS A 91 -16.09 3.22 -18.89
N PHE A 92 -14.79 3.55 -18.95
CA PHE A 92 -13.90 2.99 -19.96
C PHE A 92 -13.67 1.49 -19.73
N PHE A 93 -13.40 1.06 -18.50
CA PHE A 93 -13.19 -0.35 -18.17
C PHE A 93 -14.45 -1.20 -18.45
N ASP A 94 -15.65 -0.77 -18.02
CA ASP A 94 -16.92 -1.49 -18.24
C ASP A 94 -17.19 -1.75 -19.72
N ARG A 95 -16.93 -0.76 -20.58
CA ARG A 95 -17.03 -0.94 -22.03
C ARG A 95 -16.03 -1.95 -22.57
N MET A 96 -14.80 -1.96 -22.04
CA MET A 96 -13.75 -2.87 -22.51
C MET A 96 -14.02 -4.32 -22.09
N VAL A 97 -14.49 -4.56 -20.86
CA VAL A 97 -14.85 -5.91 -20.37
C VAL A 97 -15.73 -6.64 -21.38
N LYS A 98 -16.74 -5.96 -21.91
CA LYS A 98 -17.73 -6.51 -22.86
C LYS A 98 -17.14 -6.88 -24.23
N ARG A 99 -15.91 -6.46 -24.53
CA ARG A 99 -15.30 -6.55 -25.86
C ARG A 99 -13.96 -7.29 -25.90
N VAL A 100 -13.37 -7.62 -24.75
CA VAL A 100 -12.07 -8.33 -24.70
C VAL A 100 -12.29 -9.83 -24.89
N PRO A 101 -11.69 -10.46 -25.92
CA PRO A 101 -11.92 -11.88 -26.21
C PRO A 101 -11.13 -12.83 -25.32
N ALA A 102 -9.96 -12.43 -24.82
CA ALA A 102 -9.11 -13.28 -24.02
C ALA A 102 -9.55 -13.30 -22.55
N LEU A 103 -9.86 -14.50 -22.01
CA LEU A 103 -10.40 -14.67 -20.66
C LEU A 103 -9.52 -14.04 -19.57
N ASN A 104 -8.20 -14.28 -19.62
CA ASN A 104 -7.25 -13.73 -18.64
C ASN A 104 -7.22 -12.18 -18.67
N LEU A 105 -7.32 -11.59 -19.86
CA LEU A 105 -7.37 -10.13 -20.00
C LEU A 105 -8.73 -9.58 -19.56
N SER A 106 -9.81 -10.29 -19.85
CA SER A 106 -11.16 -9.91 -19.40
C SER A 106 -11.25 -9.88 -17.87
N PHE A 107 -10.74 -10.90 -17.17
CA PHE A 107 -10.69 -10.90 -15.70
C PHE A 107 -9.80 -9.79 -15.15
N TRP A 108 -8.66 -9.49 -15.78
CA TRP A 108 -7.80 -8.41 -15.34
C TRP A 108 -8.47 -7.03 -15.51
N ILE A 109 -9.08 -6.77 -16.67
CA ILE A 109 -9.84 -5.54 -16.93
C ILE A 109 -11.05 -5.44 -16.00
N GLN A 110 -11.78 -6.54 -15.75
CA GLN A 110 -12.89 -6.57 -14.80
C GLN A 110 -12.40 -6.24 -13.39
N GLY A 111 -11.26 -6.81 -12.98
CA GLY A 111 -10.61 -6.45 -11.73
C GLY A 111 -10.41 -4.94 -11.63
N LEU A 112 -9.75 -4.32 -12.61
CA LEU A 112 -9.54 -2.87 -12.64
C LEU A 112 -10.85 -2.06 -12.68
N CYS A 113 -11.88 -2.58 -13.36
CA CYS A 113 -13.23 -1.99 -13.41
C CYS A 113 -13.84 -1.92 -12.01
N ASP A 114 -13.79 -3.03 -11.27
CA ASP A 114 -14.34 -3.17 -9.91
C ASP A 114 -13.56 -2.29 -8.92
N LEU A 115 -12.22 -2.24 -9.01
CA LEU A 115 -11.40 -1.35 -8.18
C LEU A 115 -11.72 0.13 -8.44
N SER A 116 -11.93 0.52 -9.71
CA SER A 116 -12.30 1.90 -10.07
C SER A 116 -13.72 2.23 -9.58
N LEU A 117 -14.65 1.29 -9.68
CA LEU A 117 -16.00 1.47 -9.12
C LEU A 117 -15.94 1.67 -7.59
N ALA A 118 -15.11 0.86 -6.92
CA ALA A 118 -14.91 0.95 -5.47
C ALA A 118 -14.46 2.34 -5.02
N GLU A 119 -13.46 2.92 -5.68
CA GLU A 119 -12.98 4.27 -5.36
C GLU A 119 -13.99 5.35 -5.75
N SER A 120 -14.76 5.15 -6.83
CA SER A 120 -15.81 6.11 -7.20
C SER A 120 -16.91 6.25 -6.15
N HIS A 121 -17.23 5.18 -5.41
CA HIS A 121 -18.16 5.23 -4.29
C HIS A 121 -17.65 6.06 -3.11
N LEU A 122 -16.33 6.13 -2.89
CA LEU A 122 -15.75 6.93 -1.81
C LEU A 122 -15.95 8.44 -2.07
N SER A 123 -15.98 8.85 -3.33
CA SER A 123 -16.21 10.25 -3.72
C SER A 123 -17.69 10.67 -3.72
N ASP A 124 -18.64 9.76 -3.50
CA ASP A 124 -20.08 10.06 -3.57
C ASP A 124 -20.62 10.68 -2.27
N VAL A 125 -20.61 12.01 -2.21
CA VAL A 125 -21.03 12.78 -1.02
C VAL A 125 -22.53 12.61 -0.72
N ALA A 126 -23.36 12.12 -1.65
CA ALA A 126 -24.79 11.92 -1.42
C ALA A 126 -25.08 10.78 -0.41
N ILE A 127 -24.12 9.88 -0.21
CA ILE A 127 -24.27 8.69 0.62
C ILE A 127 -23.43 8.85 1.91
N SER A 128 -23.96 8.32 3.03
CA SER A 128 -23.24 8.34 4.31
C SER A 128 -21.87 7.67 4.20
N LEU A 129 -20.88 8.20 4.93
CA LEU A 129 -19.50 7.72 4.85
C LEU A 129 -19.35 6.23 5.17
N SER A 130 -20.08 5.72 6.18
CA SER A 130 -20.08 4.27 6.49
C SER A 130 -20.54 3.44 5.30
N ARG A 131 -21.61 3.86 4.63
CA ARG A 131 -22.16 3.13 3.50
C ARG A 131 -21.24 3.20 2.27
N ARG A 132 -20.61 4.35 2.03
CA ARG A 132 -19.55 4.48 1.00
C ARG A 132 -18.42 3.48 1.21
N LEU A 133 -17.92 3.37 2.46
CA LEU A 133 -16.85 2.42 2.80
C LEU A 133 -17.28 0.96 2.56
N GLU A 134 -18.50 0.58 2.98
CA GLU A 134 -19.03 -0.77 2.73
C GLU A 134 -19.14 -1.12 1.25
N LEU A 135 -19.71 -0.21 0.44
CA LEU A 135 -19.83 -0.40 -1.00
C LEU A 135 -18.45 -0.52 -1.66
N SER A 136 -17.53 0.36 -1.28
CA SER A 136 -16.15 0.34 -1.78
C SER A 136 -15.44 -0.98 -1.46
N MET A 137 -15.48 -1.44 -0.21
CA MET A 137 -14.86 -2.71 0.19
C MET A 137 -15.44 -3.90 -0.57
N ASN A 138 -16.75 -3.95 -0.78
CA ASN A 138 -17.39 -5.03 -1.54
C ASN A 138 -16.88 -5.06 -2.99
N CYS A 139 -16.83 -3.91 -3.66
CA CYS A 139 -16.27 -3.81 -5.01
C CYS A 139 -14.79 -4.18 -5.05
N TYR A 140 -14.00 -3.77 -4.06
CA TYR A 140 -12.59 -4.18 -3.93
C TYR A 140 -12.42 -5.70 -3.78
N LEU A 141 -13.27 -6.35 -2.97
CA LEU A 141 -13.26 -7.80 -2.78
C LEU A 141 -13.62 -8.54 -4.08
N LEU A 142 -14.61 -8.04 -4.82
CA LEU A 142 -14.95 -8.55 -6.14
C LEU A 142 -13.76 -8.42 -7.10
N GLY A 143 -13.15 -7.23 -7.19
CA GLY A 143 -11.98 -7.00 -8.04
C GLY A 143 -10.79 -7.89 -7.69
N LEU A 144 -10.49 -8.03 -6.39
CA LEU A 144 -9.43 -8.92 -5.89
C LEU A 144 -9.68 -10.38 -6.29
N SER A 145 -10.94 -10.85 -6.23
CA SER A 145 -11.28 -12.21 -6.68
C SER A 145 -10.95 -12.41 -8.17
N LYS A 146 -11.22 -11.39 -9.01
CA LYS A 146 -10.92 -11.46 -10.45
C LYS A 146 -9.41 -11.45 -10.71
N LEU A 147 -8.65 -10.62 -9.99
CA LEU A 147 -7.19 -10.57 -10.11
C LEU A 147 -6.54 -11.89 -9.71
N LYS A 148 -7.03 -12.54 -8.64
CA LYS A 148 -6.56 -13.87 -8.22
C LYS A 148 -6.81 -14.94 -9.27
N ASN A 149 -7.91 -14.89 -10.00
CA ASN A 149 -8.23 -15.85 -11.06
C ASN A 149 -7.30 -15.73 -12.28
N VAL A 150 -6.60 -14.61 -12.46
CA VAL A 150 -5.63 -14.40 -13.54
C VAL A 150 -4.23 -14.89 -13.15
N THR A 151 -3.92 -14.89 -11.85
CA THR A 151 -2.61 -15.28 -11.33
C THR A 151 -2.29 -16.73 -11.65
N ASN A 152 -1.17 -16.95 -12.32
CA ASN A 152 -0.63 -18.28 -12.61
C ASN A 152 0.92 -18.24 -12.53
N PRO A 153 1.63 -19.39 -12.56
CA PRO A 153 3.09 -19.41 -12.42
C PRO A 153 3.85 -18.57 -13.47
N SER A 154 3.28 -18.36 -14.66
CA SER A 154 3.90 -17.54 -15.71
C SER A 154 3.51 -16.06 -15.65
N ARG A 155 2.43 -15.71 -14.95
CA ARG A 155 1.94 -14.34 -14.76
C ARG A 155 1.42 -14.18 -13.33
N ALA A 156 2.31 -13.83 -12.42
CA ALA A 156 1.94 -13.53 -11.04
C ALA A 156 1.46 -12.08 -10.92
N LEU A 157 0.19 -11.86 -10.56
CA LEU A 157 -0.35 -10.52 -10.23
C LEU A 157 -0.25 -10.24 -8.72
N THR A 158 0.88 -10.61 -8.11
CA THR A 158 1.08 -10.53 -6.65
C THR A 158 0.94 -9.10 -6.16
N PHE A 159 1.59 -8.14 -6.82
CA PHE A 159 1.51 -6.73 -6.43
C PHE A 159 0.08 -6.19 -6.50
N GLN A 160 -0.65 -6.46 -7.58
CA GLN A 160 -2.02 -5.98 -7.77
C GLN A 160 -2.98 -6.58 -6.72
N ALA A 161 -2.81 -7.86 -6.41
CA ALA A 161 -3.59 -8.54 -5.40
C ALA A 161 -3.29 -8.01 -3.99
N GLU A 162 -2.01 -7.85 -3.64
CA GLU A 162 -1.61 -7.29 -2.35
C GLU A 162 -2.05 -5.83 -2.21
N PHE A 163 -1.84 -4.99 -3.22
CA PHE A 163 -2.29 -3.60 -3.25
C PHE A 163 -3.79 -3.49 -2.95
N SER A 164 -4.60 -4.30 -3.62
CA SER A 164 -6.06 -4.33 -3.42
C SER A 164 -6.41 -4.80 -2.00
N ARG A 165 -5.70 -5.82 -1.48
CA ARG A 165 -5.90 -6.31 -0.11
C ARG A 165 -5.57 -5.22 0.92
N GLN A 166 -4.45 -4.52 0.77
CA GLN A 166 -4.06 -3.47 1.71
C GLN A 166 -5.05 -2.31 1.72
N ARG A 167 -5.62 -1.96 0.56
CA ARG A 167 -6.70 -0.97 0.50
C ARG A 167 -7.95 -1.44 1.25
N ILE A 168 -8.36 -2.70 1.11
CA ILE A 168 -9.49 -3.27 1.87
C ILE A 168 -9.25 -3.18 3.38
N GLU A 169 -8.06 -3.58 3.85
CA GLU A 169 -7.72 -3.54 5.29
C GLU A 169 -7.75 -2.11 5.85
N PHE A 170 -7.27 -1.13 5.08
CA PHE A 170 -7.35 0.28 5.45
C PHE A 170 -8.81 0.77 5.55
N LEU A 171 -9.64 0.50 4.54
CA LEU A 171 -11.06 0.89 4.55
C LEU A 171 -11.84 0.22 5.68
N SER A 172 -11.55 -1.06 5.95
CA SER A 172 -12.13 -1.83 7.07
C SER A 172 -11.76 -1.23 8.42
N SER A 173 -10.50 -0.81 8.58
CA SER A 173 -10.02 -0.11 9.78
C SER A 173 -10.72 1.24 9.96
N CYS A 174 -10.94 1.99 8.88
CA CYS A 174 -11.70 3.25 8.91
C CYS A 174 -13.17 3.01 9.30
N LEU A 175 -13.83 1.98 8.75
CA LEU A 175 -15.20 1.65 9.13
C LEU A 175 -15.31 1.28 10.61
N GLN A 176 -14.36 0.50 11.13
CA GLN A 176 -14.30 0.19 12.57
C GLN A 176 -14.10 1.46 13.41
N LEU A 177 -13.26 2.40 12.97
CA LEU A 177 -13.06 3.66 13.68
C LEU A 177 -14.35 4.48 13.75
N ILE A 178 -15.11 4.58 12.65
CA ILE A 178 -16.42 5.25 12.66
C ILE A 178 -17.36 4.58 13.66
N GLN A 179 -17.39 3.24 13.70
CA GLN A 179 -18.21 2.49 14.66
C GLN A 179 -17.75 2.75 16.10
N ALA A 180 -16.43 2.82 16.35
CA ALA A 180 -15.87 3.16 17.66
C ALA A 180 -16.29 4.56 18.11
N CYS A 181 -16.16 5.56 17.25
CA CYS A 181 -16.58 6.95 17.50
C CYS A 181 -18.06 7.05 17.90
N ARG A 182 -18.94 6.24 17.29
CA ARG A 182 -20.38 6.22 17.66
C ARG A 182 -20.65 5.70 19.06
N THR A 183 -19.74 4.89 19.64
CA THR A 183 -19.92 4.37 21.01
C THR A 183 -19.74 5.42 22.10
N VAL A 184 -19.36 6.66 21.76
CA VAL A 184 -19.31 7.79 22.72
C VAL A 184 -20.65 8.03 23.41
N GLN A 185 -21.75 7.74 22.73
CA GLN A 185 -23.11 7.89 23.25
C GLN A 185 -23.47 6.81 24.29
N LEU A 186 -22.63 5.79 24.46
CA LEU A 186 -22.85 4.66 25.37
C LEU A 186 -21.98 4.75 26.64
N ALA A 187 -21.61 5.97 27.05
CA ALA A 187 -20.81 6.19 28.24
C ALA A 187 -21.53 5.66 29.51
N PRO A 188 -20.83 4.95 30.40
CA PRO A 188 -21.44 4.39 31.60
C PRO A 188 -21.82 5.49 32.61
N PRO A 189 -22.83 5.26 33.48
CA PRO A 189 -23.16 6.18 34.56
C PRO A 189 -21.95 6.52 35.47
N PRO A 190 -21.84 7.74 36.02
CA PRO A 190 -20.64 8.24 36.71
C PRO A 190 -20.14 7.39 37.90
N VAL A 191 -21.04 6.65 38.56
CA VAL A 191 -20.68 5.76 39.68
C VAL A 191 -19.98 4.50 39.17
N LEU A 192 -20.51 3.89 38.11
CA LEU A 192 -19.92 2.71 37.47
C LEU A 192 -18.61 3.06 36.76
N ALA A 193 -18.56 4.23 36.10
CA ALA A 193 -17.36 4.75 35.46
C ALA A 193 -16.15 4.82 36.41
N ARG A 194 -16.35 5.35 37.62
CA ARG A 194 -15.30 5.46 38.64
C ARG A 194 -14.88 4.10 39.19
N ALA A 195 -15.82 3.20 39.44
CA ALA A 195 -15.52 1.85 39.94
C ALA A 195 -14.70 1.04 38.91
N VAL A 196 -15.01 1.16 37.62
CA VAL A 196 -14.28 0.50 36.53
C VAL A 196 -12.89 1.09 36.33
N ALA A 197 -12.73 2.40 36.37
CA ALA A 197 -11.42 3.05 36.27
C ALA A 197 -10.50 2.64 37.43
N ALA A 198 -11.02 2.63 38.66
CA ALA A 198 -10.28 2.23 39.85
C ALA A 198 -9.87 0.75 39.81
N SER A 199 -10.74 -0.16 39.35
CA SER A 199 -10.44 -1.59 39.28
C SER A 199 -9.43 -1.93 38.18
N THR A 200 -9.49 -1.23 37.05
CA THR A 200 -8.59 -1.45 35.90
C THR A 200 -7.27 -0.69 36.02
N ARG A 201 -7.14 0.23 36.97
CA ARG A 201 -6.01 1.17 37.11
C ARG A 201 -5.78 2.00 35.85
N ASP A 202 -6.86 2.32 35.15
CA ASP A 202 -6.85 3.09 33.90
C ASP A 202 -7.96 4.14 33.92
N GLU A 203 -7.56 5.39 34.15
CA GLU A 203 -8.48 6.53 34.24
C GLU A 203 -9.33 6.72 32.97
N LEU A 204 -8.83 6.32 31.79
CA LEU A 204 -9.59 6.44 30.54
C LEU A 204 -10.73 5.42 30.45
N MET A 205 -10.73 4.37 31.27
CA MET A 205 -11.83 3.40 31.31
C MET A 205 -13.12 3.98 31.92
N ARG A 206 -13.07 5.18 32.53
CA ARG A 206 -14.28 5.91 32.94
C ARG A 206 -15.20 6.26 31.78
N PHE A 207 -14.65 6.40 30.57
CA PHE A 207 -15.42 6.63 29.34
C PHE A 207 -16.02 5.33 28.77
N GLY A 208 -15.70 4.18 29.37
CA GLY A 208 -16.28 2.88 29.06
C GLY A 208 -15.83 2.30 27.73
N ARG A 209 -16.79 1.80 26.95
CA ARG A 209 -16.52 0.99 25.75
C ARG A 209 -15.74 1.75 24.67
N ILE A 210 -15.92 3.07 24.57
CA ILE A 210 -15.24 3.88 23.56
C ILE A 210 -13.72 3.77 23.66
N THR A 211 -13.17 3.84 24.87
CA THR A 211 -11.72 3.75 25.11
C THR A 211 -11.14 2.46 24.55
N VAL A 212 -11.81 1.34 24.80
CA VAL A 212 -11.40 0.01 24.29
C VAL A 212 -11.49 -0.04 22.76
N GLN A 213 -12.56 0.50 22.17
CA GLN A 213 -12.75 0.46 20.71
C GLN A 213 -11.79 1.39 19.97
N LEU A 214 -11.47 2.56 20.52
CA LEU A 214 -10.49 3.48 19.96
C LEU A 214 -9.09 2.84 19.96
N ARG A 215 -8.66 2.27 21.11
CA ARG A 215 -7.37 1.55 21.20
C ARG A 215 -7.29 0.37 20.24
N LYS A 216 -8.37 -0.39 20.07
CA LYS A 216 -8.43 -1.47 19.07
C LYS A 216 -8.30 -0.94 17.63
N SER A 217 -8.86 0.24 17.36
CA SER A 217 -8.80 0.88 16.04
C SER A 217 -7.38 1.36 15.73
N VAL A 218 -6.67 1.91 16.72
CA VAL A 218 -5.24 2.25 16.61
C VAL A 218 -4.40 1.05 16.18
N VAL A 219 -4.56 -0.10 16.85
CA VAL A 219 -3.80 -1.32 16.51
C VAL A 219 -4.03 -1.74 15.06
N LYS A 220 -5.29 -1.71 14.60
CA LYS A 220 -5.60 -2.05 13.21
C LYS A 220 -5.04 -1.05 12.19
N LEU A 221 -5.09 0.25 12.49
CA LEU A 221 -4.51 1.28 11.64
C LEU A 221 -2.99 1.13 11.51
N ARG A 222 -2.29 0.83 12.62
CA ARG A 222 -0.86 0.51 12.60
C ARG A 222 -0.58 -0.75 11.79
N GLN A 223 -1.36 -1.81 11.97
CA GLN A 223 -1.24 -3.03 11.16
C GLN A 223 -1.42 -2.76 9.65
N ALA A 224 -2.39 -1.90 9.28
CA ALA A 224 -2.58 -1.49 7.89
C ALA A 224 -1.38 -0.69 7.36
N ALA A 225 -0.81 0.22 8.17
CA ALA A 225 0.41 0.95 7.83
C ALA A 225 1.62 0.02 7.64
N ASP A 226 1.82 -0.94 8.55
CA ASP A 226 2.91 -1.91 8.48
C ASP A 226 2.78 -2.81 7.24
N ALA A 227 1.56 -3.24 6.92
CA ALA A 227 1.31 -4.05 5.74
C ALA A 227 1.56 -3.26 4.43
N MET A 228 1.21 -1.97 4.39
CA MET A 228 1.55 -1.08 3.28
C MET A 228 3.07 -0.87 3.16
N SER A 229 3.77 -0.74 4.29
CA SER A 229 5.24 -0.64 4.34
C SER A 229 5.91 -1.90 3.78
N LYS A 230 5.42 -3.08 4.19
CA LYS A 230 5.90 -4.38 3.67
C LYS A 230 5.65 -4.52 2.18
N LEU A 231 4.48 -4.11 1.69
CA LEU A 231 4.21 -4.09 0.25
C LEU A 231 5.21 -3.20 -0.50
N ARG A 232 5.47 -1.99 0.01
CA ARG A 232 6.46 -1.06 -0.55
C ARG A 232 7.88 -1.65 -0.56
N GLN A 233 8.27 -2.34 0.51
CA GLN A 233 9.56 -3.03 0.60
C GLN A 233 9.66 -4.22 -0.36
N SER A 234 8.60 -4.99 -0.54
CA SER A 234 8.59 -6.12 -1.48
C SER A 234 8.60 -5.68 -2.96
N ALA A 235 8.23 -4.43 -3.25
CA ALA A 235 8.07 -3.92 -4.61
C ALA A 235 9.36 -3.28 -5.16
N PHE A 236 10.50 -3.99 -5.12
CA PHE A 236 11.82 -3.47 -5.57
C PHE A 236 11.76 -2.82 -6.96
N ASP A 237 11.05 -3.47 -7.88
CA ASP A 237 10.94 -3.08 -9.29
C ASP A 237 9.94 -1.92 -9.55
N ALA A 238 9.28 -1.40 -8.50
CA ALA A 238 8.41 -0.24 -8.61
C ALA A 238 9.22 1.04 -8.83
N ASP A 239 8.69 1.92 -9.69
CA ASP A 239 9.23 3.26 -9.90
C ASP A 239 9.05 4.15 -8.66
N GLN A 240 9.87 5.20 -8.57
CA GLN A 240 9.89 6.09 -7.41
C GLN A 240 8.52 6.73 -7.11
N GLU A 241 7.75 7.09 -8.13
CA GLU A 241 6.42 7.69 -7.94
C GLU A 241 5.45 6.66 -7.34
N SER A 242 5.49 5.41 -7.82
CA SER A 242 4.72 4.30 -7.25
C SER A 242 5.09 4.04 -5.79
N LEU A 243 6.36 4.14 -5.41
CA LEU A 243 6.81 3.97 -4.02
C LEU A 243 6.38 5.12 -3.12
N VAL A 244 6.49 6.36 -3.59
CA VAL A 244 6.00 7.55 -2.87
C VAL A 244 4.49 7.47 -2.66
N ASN A 245 3.74 6.99 -3.65
CA ASN A 245 2.31 6.76 -3.51
C ASN A 245 1.98 5.76 -2.38
N LEU A 246 2.66 4.61 -2.33
CA LEU A 246 2.50 3.65 -1.23
C LEU A 246 2.90 4.24 0.12
N GLN A 247 3.96 5.04 0.16
CA GLN A 247 4.39 5.75 1.36
C GLN A 247 3.33 6.75 1.85
N ILE A 248 2.68 7.50 0.94
CA ILE A 248 1.59 8.41 1.31
C ILE A 248 0.42 7.63 1.89
N GLN A 249 0.02 6.51 1.27
CA GLN A 249 -1.05 5.66 1.80
C GLN A 249 -0.72 5.08 3.18
N GLN A 250 0.54 4.69 3.42
CA GLN A 250 1.01 4.32 4.74
C GLN A 250 0.83 5.47 5.74
N GLN A 251 1.20 6.71 5.35
CA GLN A 251 1.02 7.89 6.20
C GLN A 251 -0.45 8.18 6.51
N MET A 252 -1.38 7.98 5.57
CA MET A 252 -2.82 8.15 5.85
C MET A 252 -3.29 7.29 7.04
N ALA A 253 -2.83 6.03 7.11
CA ALA A 253 -3.15 5.15 8.23
C ALA A 253 -2.47 5.59 9.54
N LEU A 254 -1.21 6.04 9.48
CA LEU A 254 -0.47 6.52 10.65
C LEU A 254 -1.05 7.82 11.22
N ILE A 255 -1.44 8.78 10.38
CA ILE A 255 -2.07 10.03 10.81
C ILE A 255 -3.35 9.72 11.59
N LEU A 256 -4.19 8.81 11.10
CA LEU A 256 -5.39 8.38 11.83
C LEU A 256 -5.04 7.68 13.14
N ALA A 257 -4.05 6.78 13.14
CA ALA A 257 -3.62 6.12 14.36
C ALA A 257 -3.17 7.15 15.40
N GLN A 258 -2.28 8.08 15.04
CA GLN A 258 -1.77 9.14 15.91
C GLN A 258 -2.89 10.07 16.40
N THR A 259 -3.84 10.43 15.55
CA THR A 259 -4.99 11.28 15.93
C THR A 259 -5.87 10.60 17.00
N VAL A 260 -6.05 9.28 16.88
CA VAL A 260 -6.81 8.50 17.87
C VAL A 260 -5.99 8.29 19.14
N GLU A 261 -4.69 7.99 19.02
CA GLU A 261 -3.77 7.80 20.16
C GLU A 261 -3.68 9.04 21.02
N SER A 262 -3.56 10.22 20.42
CA SER A 262 -3.51 11.49 21.15
C SER A 262 -4.79 11.74 21.96
N THR A 263 -5.89 11.07 21.62
CA THR A 263 -7.17 11.14 22.34
C THR A 263 -7.30 10.07 23.44
N CYS A 264 -6.80 8.85 23.22
CA CYS A 264 -7.11 7.69 24.07
C CYS A 264 -5.91 6.98 24.72
N LEU A 265 -4.70 7.56 24.66
CA LEU A 265 -3.49 7.08 25.33
C LEU A 265 -2.82 8.20 26.13
N SER A 266 -2.27 7.83 27.29
CA SER A 266 -1.44 8.71 28.11
C SER A 266 -0.14 9.07 27.39
N ALA A 267 0.46 10.23 27.69
CA ALA A 267 1.72 10.68 27.07
C ALA A 267 2.87 9.66 27.19
N SER A 268 2.88 8.82 28.25
CA SER A 268 3.86 7.74 28.44
C SER A 268 3.64 6.50 27.55
N GLN A 269 2.50 6.41 26.86
CA GLN A 269 2.11 5.28 26.00
C GLN A 269 1.98 5.69 24.52
N GLN A 270 2.25 6.95 24.19
CA GLN A 270 2.27 7.45 22.81
C GLN A 270 3.51 6.91 22.08
N GLY A 271 3.40 6.64 20.78
CA GLY A 271 4.53 6.15 19.97
C GLY A 271 5.66 7.18 19.85
N ASP A 272 6.85 6.70 19.48
CA ASP A 272 8.10 7.50 19.43
C ASP A 272 8.07 8.68 18.43
N ILE A 273 7.15 8.70 17.45
CA ILE A 273 7.11 9.71 16.38
C ILE A 273 6.07 10.78 16.73
N SER A 274 6.54 12.02 16.89
CA SER A 274 5.65 13.15 17.18
C SER A 274 4.82 13.58 15.96
N VAL A 275 3.75 14.33 16.21
CA VAL A 275 2.93 14.96 15.16
C VAL A 275 3.79 15.91 14.30
N GLU A 276 4.80 16.56 14.90
CA GLU A 276 5.70 17.50 14.22
C GLU A 276 6.65 16.79 13.25
N ASP A 277 7.17 15.62 13.64
CA ASP A 277 8.01 14.79 12.77
C ASP A 277 7.23 14.28 11.56
N SER A 278 5.97 13.91 11.79
CA SER A 278 5.05 13.46 10.74
C SER A 278 4.75 14.59 9.76
N PHE A 279 4.53 15.82 10.26
CA PHE A 279 4.35 17.00 9.42
C PHE A 279 5.58 17.31 8.57
N LEU A 280 6.78 17.33 9.16
CA LEU A 280 8.02 17.60 8.44
C LEU A 280 8.29 16.55 7.35
N MET A 281 8.06 15.28 7.67
CA MET A 281 8.19 14.18 6.71
C MET A 281 7.24 14.35 5.52
N ILE A 282 5.96 14.62 5.77
CA ILE A 282 4.97 14.80 4.70
C ILE A 282 5.28 16.06 3.88
N SER A 283 5.71 17.14 4.51
CA SER A 283 6.10 18.38 3.82
C SER A 283 7.25 18.14 2.83
N LYS A 284 8.26 17.36 3.23
CA LYS A 284 9.35 16.93 2.32
C LYS A 284 8.81 16.11 1.14
N ILE A 285 7.87 15.20 1.39
CA ILE A 285 7.23 14.42 0.32
C ILE A 285 6.49 15.34 -0.65
N VAL A 286 5.71 16.31 -0.16
CA VAL A 286 4.98 17.27 -1.00
C VAL A 286 5.94 18.04 -1.91
N GLN A 287 7.08 18.50 -1.38
CA GLN A 287 8.08 19.26 -2.14
C GLN A 287 8.81 18.41 -3.19
N ALA A 288 9.15 17.16 -2.85
CA ALA A 288 9.89 16.27 -3.75
C ALA A 288 9.00 15.62 -4.83
N THR A 289 7.67 15.60 -4.64
CA THR A 289 6.75 14.89 -5.54
C THR A 289 6.38 15.74 -6.75
N VAL A 290 6.83 15.30 -7.94
CA VAL A 290 6.54 15.98 -9.20
C VAL A 290 5.09 15.75 -9.64
N HIS A 291 4.61 14.50 -9.68
CA HIS A 291 3.29 14.16 -10.20
C HIS A 291 2.15 14.81 -9.41
N VAL A 292 1.35 15.66 -10.08
CA VAL A 292 0.36 16.56 -9.45
C VAL A 292 -0.67 15.82 -8.59
N ALA A 293 -1.14 14.65 -9.01
CA ALA A 293 -2.16 13.93 -8.25
C ALA A 293 -1.59 13.24 -6.99
N VAL A 294 -0.35 12.73 -7.07
CA VAL A 294 0.33 12.13 -5.91
C VAL A 294 0.73 13.22 -4.92
N ARG A 295 1.17 14.38 -5.42
CA ARG A 295 1.42 15.57 -4.59
C ARG A 295 0.13 16.10 -3.96
N ASN A 296 -1.00 16.03 -4.65
CA ASN A 296 -2.30 16.38 -4.05
C ASN A 296 -2.65 15.44 -2.89
N MET A 297 -2.46 14.13 -3.04
CA MET A 297 -2.63 13.18 -1.92
C MET A 297 -1.74 13.54 -0.73
N ALA A 298 -0.45 13.82 -0.96
CA ALA A 298 0.47 14.25 0.10
C ALA A 298 0.04 15.57 0.76
N ARG A 299 -0.48 16.52 -0.02
CA ARG A 299 -1.01 17.78 0.50
C ARG A 299 -2.23 17.55 1.40
N GLN A 300 -3.15 16.68 1.01
CA GLN A 300 -4.31 16.33 1.85
C GLN A 300 -3.90 15.65 3.17
N CYS A 301 -2.83 14.83 3.15
CA CYS A 301 -2.22 14.33 4.39
C CYS A 301 -1.67 15.47 5.25
N ALA A 302 -0.96 16.44 4.67
CA ALA A 302 -0.43 17.59 5.40
C ALA A 302 -1.56 18.45 6.00
N GLU A 303 -2.64 18.66 5.25
CA GLU A 303 -3.84 19.36 5.71
C GLU A 303 -4.54 18.63 6.86
N SER A 304 -4.54 17.30 6.85
CA SER A 304 -5.09 16.47 7.93
C SER A 304 -4.26 16.59 9.22
N VAL A 305 -2.93 16.57 9.10
CA VAL A 305 -2.04 16.81 10.24
C VAL A 305 -2.22 18.22 10.79
N ASP A 306 -2.31 19.23 9.92
CA ASP A 306 -2.54 20.61 10.34
C ASP A 306 -3.91 20.81 11.00
N LEU A 307 -4.96 20.16 10.51
CA LEU A 307 -6.30 20.15 11.13
C LEU A 307 -6.21 19.64 12.57
N VAL A 308 -5.56 18.49 12.77
CA VAL A 308 -5.41 17.88 14.09
C VAL A 308 -4.56 18.75 15.01
N ARG A 309 -3.46 19.30 14.50
CA ARG A 309 -2.59 20.22 15.24
C ARG A 309 -3.34 21.48 15.70
N ARG A 310 -4.09 22.12 14.80
CA ARG A 310 -4.90 23.31 15.14
C ARG A 310 -5.94 22.99 16.20
N PHE A 311 -6.60 21.84 16.09
CA PHE A 311 -7.56 21.39 17.09
C PHE A 311 -6.90 21.27 18.48
N TRP A 312 -5.76 20.59 18.60
CA TRP A 312 -5.10 20.41 19.90
C TRP A 312 -4.51 21.71 20.47
N ASN A 313 -3.94 22.56 19.62
CA ASN A 313 -3.41 23.85 20.06
C ASN A 313 -4.51 24.79 20.58
N ALA A 314 -5.70 24.74 19.98
CA ALA A 314 -6.84 25.53 20.44
C ALA A 314 -7.51 24.96 21.70
N ASN A 315 -7.23 23.70 22.04
CA ASN A 315 -7.93 22.95 23.08
C ASN A 315 -6.97 22.23 24.04
N THR A 316 -5.94 22.93 24.52
CA THR A 316 -4.92 22.36 25.43
C THR A 316 -5.49 21.78 26.72
N ASP A 317 -6.66 22.27 27.13
CA ASP A 317 -7.33 21.86 28.37
C ASP A 317 -8.23 20.62 28.19
N LEU A 318 -8.52 20.21 26.95
CA LEU A 318 -9.33 19.02 26.65
C LEU A 318 -8.51 17.73 26.84
N LYS A 319 -8.33 17.33 28.11
CA LYS A 319 -7.62 16.09 28.49
C LYS A 319 -8.50 14.83 28.48
N GLU A 320 -9.79 14.98 28.19
CA GLU A 320 -10.80 13.92 28.35
C GLU A 320 -11.43 13.54 27.01
N ILE A 321 -11.78 12.26 26.84
CA ILE A 321 -12.48 11.77 25.65
C ILE A 321 -13.88 12.37 25.63
N ASN A 322 -14.14 13.25 24.67
CA ASN A 322 -15.45 13.88 24.49
C ASN A 322 -15.86 13.98 23.00
N HIS A 323 -17.04 14.56 22.76
CA HIS A 323 -17.61 14.70 21.42
C HIS A 323 -16.76 15.56 20.47
N LEU A 324 -15.98 16.53 20.98
CA LEU A 324 -15.09 17.37 20.17
C LEU A 324 -13.89 16.56 19.68
N ASN A 325 -13.27 15.74 20.54
CA ASN A 325 -12.18 14.85 20.09
C ASN A 325 -12.68 13.86 19.04
N VAL A 326 -13.87 13.29 19.26
CA VAL A 326 -14.53 12.41 18.28
C VAL A 326 -14.82 13.14 16.98
N GLY A 327 -15.26 14.40 17.05
CA GLY A 327 -15.44 15.27 15.87
C GLY A 327 -14.14 15.44 15.07
N CYS A 328 -13.05 15.80 15.75
CA CYS A 328 -11.73 15.94 15.12
C CYS A 328 -11.25 14.65 14.44
N ILE A 329 -11.43 13.49 15.10
CA ILE A 329 -11.12 12.17 14.51
C ILE A 329 -11.96 11.94 13.24
N MET A 330 -13.25 12.25 13.28
CA MET A 330 -14.16 12.05 12.14
C MET A 330 -13.84 12.99 10.98
N ASP A 331 -13.48 14.24 11.26
CA ASP A 331 -13.09 15.23 10.25
C ASP A 331 -11.76 14.82 9.57
N CYS A 332 -10.78 14.39 10.36
CA CYS A 332 -9.52 13.84 9.85
C CYS A 332 -9.75 12.59 8.97
N LEU A 333 -10.57 11.65 9.44
CA LEU A 333 -10.95 10.45 8.66
C LEU A 333 -11.64 10.83 7.35
N LYS A 334 -12.60 11.76 7.40
CA LYS A 334 -13.34 12.19 6.22
C LYS A 334 -12.39 12.81 5.18
N LEU A 335 -11.51 13.71 5.60
CA LEU A 335 -10.53 14.36 4.72
C LEU A 335 -9.62 13.34 4.01
N LEU A 336 -9.13 12.34 4.75
CA LEU A 336 -8.28 11.30 4.19
C LEU A 336 -9.03 10.32 3.27
N ILE A 337 -10.27 9.92 3.60
CA ILE A 337 -11.07 9.02 2.74
C ILE A 337 -11.56 9.71 1.47
N GLU A 338 -11.90 11.00 1.54
CA GLU A 338 -12.38 11.76 0.38
C GLU A 338 -11.24 12.15 -0.58
N THR A 339 -9.98 12.02 -0.15
CA THR A 339 -8.81 12.18 -1.01
C THR A 339 -8.80 11.09 -2.09
N PRO A 340 -8.90 11.44 -3.39
CA PRO A 340 -8.92 10.46 -4.47
C PRO A 340 -7.62 9.65 -4.52
N LEU A 341 -7.72 8.32 -4.49
CA LEU A 341 -6.56 7.46 -4.58
C LEU A 341 -5.97 7.47 -5.99
N CYS A 342 -4.68 7.77 -6.13
CA CYS A 342 -4.02 7.61 -7.42
C CYS A 342 -3.52 6.16 -7.56
N PHE A 343 -3.86 5.45 -8.62
CA PHE A 343 -3.30 4.10 -8.81
C PHE A 343 -1.84 4.20 -9.28
N PRO A 344 -0.90 3.48 -8.65
CA PRO A 344 0.51 3.56 -9.02
C PRO A 344 0.74 3.02 -10.43
N ARG A 345 1.74 3.55 -11.14
CA ARG A 345 2.13 3.07 -12.48
C ARG A 345 2.46 1.58 -12.46
N PHE A 346 3.14 1.13 -11.41
CA PHE A 346 3.53 -0.25 -11.18
C PHE A 346 2.34 -1.24 -11.12
N LEU A 347 1.13 -0.76 -10.84
CA LEU A 347 -0.09 -1.59 -10.91
C LEU A 347 -0.35 -2.10 -12.34
N PHE A 348 0.03 -1.31 -13.35
CA PHE A 348 -0.31 -1.57 -14.75
C PHE A 348 0.88 -2.01 -15.60
N GLN A 349 2.07 -1.53 -15.28
CA GLN A 349 3.27 -1.78 -16.09
C GLN A 349 4.53 -1.84 -15.22
N THR A 350 5.35 -2.85 -15.49
CA THR A 350 6.65 -3.07 -14.88
C THR A 350 7.73 -2.63 -15.88
N LEU A 351 8.65 -1.75 -15.47
CA LEU A 351 9.70 -1.22 -16.36
C LEU A 351 11.02 -1.97 -16.24
N GLN A 352 11.25 -2.55 -15.06
CA GLN A 352 12.39 -3.33 -14.65
C GLN A 352 11.87 -4.61 -13.99
N THR A 353 12.51 -5.73 -14.27
CA THR A 353 12.27 -6.99 -13.57
C THR A 353 13.61 -7.47 -13.04
N THR A 354 13.72 -7.54 -11.72
CA THR A 354 14.87 -8.12 -11.05
C THR A 354 14.59 -9.61 -10.78
N SER A 355 15.59 -10.44 -10.58
CA SER A 355 15.40 -11.81 -10.09
C SER A 355 16.69 -12.30 -9.45
N ILE A 356 16.56 -13.12 -8.40
CA ILE A 356 17.72 -13.76 -7.76
C ILE A 356 17.58 -15.27 -7.94
N LYS A 357 18.56 -15.87 -8.62
CA LYS A 357 18.70 -17.32 -8.68
C LYS A 357 19.65 -17.75 -7.58
N LEU A 358 19.13 -18.48 -6.60
CA LEU A 358 19.89 -18.96 -5.45
C LEU A 358 20.32 -20.41 -5.67
N ALA A 359 21.57 -20.69 -5.33
CA ALA A 359 22.12 -22.02 -5.18
C ALA A 359 22.61 -22.17 -3.73
N VAL A 360 22.14 -23.20 -3.05
CA VAL A 360 22.51 -23.46 -1.66
C VAL A 360 23.23 -24.80 -1.59
N SER A 361 24.36 -24.82 -0.89
CA SER A 361 25.17 -26.02 -0.64
C SER A 361 25.39 -26.19 0.88
N PRO A 362 25.36 -27.42 1.42
CA PRO A 362 25.17 -28.69 0.71
C PRO A 362 23.74 -28.90 0.19
N GLN A 363 23.61 -29.70 -0.88
CA GLN A 363 22.32 -30.18 -1.39
C GLN A 363 22.03 -31.58 -0.82
N PRO A 364 20.76 -31.94 -0.60
CA PRO A 364 20.42 -33.30 -0.21
C PRO A 364 20.77 -34.28 -1.34
N ARG A 365 21.04 -35.54 -0.98
CA ARG A 365 21.37 -36.59 -1.98
C ARG A 365 20.20 -36.89 -2.91
N VAL A 366 18.98 -36.73 -2.41
CA VAL A 366 17.72 -36.86 -3.12
C VAL A 366 16.86 -35.64 -2.81
N ASP A 367 16.20 -35.07 -3.82
CA ASP A 367 15.33 -33.91 -3.65
C ASP A 367 14.27 -34.17 -2.58
N GLY A 368 14.21 -33.28 -1.58
CA GLY A 368 13.27 -33.36 -0.46
C GLY A 368 13.77 -34.12 0.78
N GLU A 369 14.92 -34.80 0.72
CA GLU A 369 15.53 -35.42 1.89
C GLU A 369 16.23 -34.41 2.82
N ALA A 370 16.36 -34.79 4.09
CA ALA A 370 17.07 -33.99 5.07
C ALA A 370 18.59 -34.25 5.01
N ILE A 371 19.38 -33.19 5.17
CA ILE A 371 20.83 -33.28 5.27
C ILE A 371 21.20 -33.73 6.68
N THR A 372 21.91 -34.85 6.80
CA THR A 372 22.30 -35.40 8.10
C THR A 372 23.56 -34.72 8.63
N THR A 373 23.51 -34.28 9.89
CA THR A 373 24.64 -33.72 10.63
C THR A 373 24.66 -34.27 12.07
N THR A 374 25.78 -34.16 12.77
CA THR A 374 25.90 -34.64 14.16
C THR A 374 25.61 -33.54 15.16
N MET A 375 25.02 -33.88 16.29
CA MET A 375 24.82 -32.94 17.41
C MET A 375 26.15 -32.31 17.85
N ASN A 376 26.14 -31.03 18.20
CA ASN A 376 27.33 -30.24 18.58
C ASN A 376 28.39 -30.10 17.48
N SER A 377 28.09 -30.47 16.24
CA SER A 377 28.92 -30.13 15.08
C SER A 377 28.45 -28.82 14.43
N GLN A 378 29.32 -28.24 13.60
CA GLN A 378 28.99 -27.09 12.77
C GLN A 378 28.74 -27.54 11.33
N LEU A 379 27.59 -27.13 10.78
CA LEU A 379 27.30 -27.30 9.37
C LEU A 379 27.61 -26.00 8.62
N ALA A 380 28.53 -26.07 7.67
CA ALA A 380 28.76 -24.98 6.74
C ALA A 380 27.67 -24.95 5.66
N VAL A 381 26.92 -23.85 5.59
CA VAL A 381 25.95 -23.57 4.54
C VAL A 381 26.50 -22.46 3.66
N LYS A 382 26.84 -22.80 2.42
CA LYS A 382 27.24 -21.85 1.39
C LYS A 382 26.01 -21.42 0.60
N VAL A 383 25.80 -20.11 0.49
CA VAL A 383 24.73 -19.50 -0.30
C VAL A 383 25.37 -18.71 -1.42
N GLU A 384 25.11 -19.12 -2.65
CA GLU A 384 25.55 -18.47 -3.87
C GLU A 384 24.33 -17.97 -4.62
N GLY A 385 24.47 -16.88 -5.37
CA GLY A 385 23.38 -16.41 -6.19
C GLY A 385 23.80 -15.48 -7.32
N VAL A 386 22.92 -15.41 -8.32
CA VAL A 386 23.06 -14.50 -9.45
C VAL A 386 21.86 -13.56 -9.48
N VAL A 387 22.13 -12.25 -9.50
CA VAL A 387 21.15 -11.18 -9.67
C VAL A 387 20.97 -10.92 -11.16
N GLN A 388 19.77 -11.11 -11.68
CA GLN A 388 19.45 -10.84 -13.08
C GLN A 388 18.49 -9.65 -13.15
N VAL A 389 18.89 -8.58 -13.83
CA VAL A 389 18.05 -7.39 -14.04
C VAL A 389 17.73 -7.27 -15.53
N THR A 390 16.45 -7.31 -15.86
CA THR A 390 15.95 -7.02 -17.20
C THR A 390 15.24 -5.67 -17.18
N SER A 391 15.66 -4.72 -18.02
CA SER A 391 15.03 -3.40 -18.11
C SER A 391 14.68 -3.05 -19.55
N SER A 392 13.53 -2.38 -19.71
CA SER A 392 13.05 -1.92 -21.02
C SER A 392 13.75 -0.65 -21.53
N HIS A 393 14.45 0.07 -20.64
CA HIS A 393 15.19 1.29 -20.93
C HIS A 393 16.49 1.32 -20.12
N GLN A 394 17.54 1.95 -20.66
CA GLN A 394 18.76 2.25 -19.90
C GLN A 394 18.40 3.14 -18.69
N SER A 395 18.50 2.55 -17.49
CA SER A 395 18.57 3.20 -16.16
C SER A 395 17.39 4.07 -15.69
N SER A 396 16.19 3.52 -15.46
CA SER A 396 15.13 4.27 -14.75
C SER A 396 14.54 3.58 -13.50
N GLY A 397 15.19 2.53 -13.00
CA GLY A 397 14.75 1.83 -11.78
C GLY A 397 15.89 1.73 -10.75
N ARG A 398 15.60 1.11 -9.61
CA ARG A 398 16.58 0.96 -8.53
C ARG A 398 17.69 -0.01 -8.91
N SER A 399 18.92 0.35 -8.57
CA SER A 399 20.10 -0.49 -8.75
C SER A 399 20.38 -1.29 -7.48
N VAL A 400 20.75 -2.55 -7.64
CA VAL A 400 21.18 -3.41 -6.53
C VAL A 400 22.60 -3.01 -6.13
N ARG A 401 22.79 -2.59 -4.87
CA ARG A 401 24.11 -2.31 -4.29
C ARG A 401 24.65 -3.55 -3.57
N ALA A 402 23.81 -4.17 -2.76
CA ALA A 402 24.19 -5.34 -1.98
C ALA A 402 23.02 -6.33 -1.84
N VAL A 403 23.35 -7.57 -1.50
CA VAL A 403 22.39 -8.62 -1.15
C VAL A 403 22.58 -8.98 0.32
N GLN A 404 21.53 -8.84 1.11
CA GLN A 404 21.49 -9.35 2.47
C GLN A 404 20.92 -10.77 2.46
N VAL A 405 21.73 -11.71 2.94
CA VAL A 405 21.33 -13.10 3.13
C VAL A 405 21.07 -13.32 4.62
N THR A 406 19.89 -13.82 4.96
CA THR A 406 19.50 -14.19 6.32
C THR A 406 19.25 -15.68 6.38
N ILE A 407 19.92 -16.39 7.29
CA ILE A 407 19.62 -17.78 7.60
C ILE A 407 18.94 -17.86 8.96
N GLN A 408 17.79 -18.53 9.01
CA GLN A 408 17.03 -18.80 10.21
C GLN A 408 16.86 -20.33 10.36
N SER A 409 17.39 -20.90 11.43
CA SER A 409 17.20 -22.32 11.77
C SER A 409 16.16 -22.45 12.89
N ASN A 410 15.12 -23.25 12.67
CA ASN A 410 14.11 -23.56 13.69
C ASN A 410 13.93 -25.08 13.84
N PRO A 411 13.77 -25.63 15.05
CA PRO A 411 13.40 -27.04 15.21
C PRO A 411 11.98 -27.30 14.66
N ALA A 412 11.81 -28.32 13.82
CA ALA A 412 10.54 -28.65 13.16
C ALA A 412 9.45 -29.11 14.14
N HIS A 413 9.86 -29.68 15.29
CA HIS A 413 8.98 -30.02 16.40
C HIS A 413 9.50 -29.34 17.68
N PRO A 414 8.89 -28.22 18.12
CA PRO A 414 9.32 -27.50 19.32
C PRO A 414 8.93 -28.21 20.64
N ILE A 415 8.35 -29.41 20.59
CA ILE A 415 7.84 -30.13 21.78
C ILE A 415 8.88 -31.16 22.22
N GLY A 416 9.61 -30.86 23.29
CA GLY A 416 10.42 -31.86 23.99
C GLY A 416 9.56 -32.85 24.78
N LEU A 417 10.16 -33.96 25.22
CA LEU A 417 9.58 -35.02 26.07
C LEU A 417 8.94 -34.53 27.40
N CYS A 418 9.04 -33.24 27.74
CA CYS A 418 8.56 -32.64 28.99
C CYS A 418 7.60 -31.44 28.78
N GLY A 419 7.09 -31.22 27.56
CA GLY A 419 6.08 -30.18 27.30
C GLY A 419 6.56 -28.73 27.41
N LYS A 420 7.88 -28.48 27.53
CA LYS A 420 8.46 -27.13 27.43
C LYS A 420 8.94 -26.87 26.00
N ALA A 421 8.61 -25.69 25.46
CA ALA A 421 9.09 -25.22 24.17
C ALA A 421 10.61 -25.01 24.21
N ILE A 422 11.34 -25.65 23.31
CA ILE A 422 12.78 -25.38 23.13
C ILE A 422 12.90 -24.21 22.16
N GLU A 423 13.09 -22.99 22.68
CA GLU A 423 13.47 -21.83 21.87
C GLU A 423 14.95 -21.93 21.47
N SER A 424 15.25 -22.72 20.44
CA SER A 424 16.59 -22.78 19.83
C SER A 424 16.56 -22.26 18.39
N SER A 425 15.94 -21.09 18.17
CA SER A 425 16.00 -20.44 16.86
C SER A 425 17.30 -19.68 16.70
N THR A 426 18.14 -20.05 15.72
CA THR A 426 19.37 -19.32 15.39
C THR A 426 19.14 -18.47 14.16
N ILE A 427 19.45 -17.17 14.23
CA ILE A 427 19.35 -16.24 13.11
C ILE A 427 20.73 -15.64 12.84
N MET A 428 21.21 -15.78 11.60
CA MET A 428 22.46 -15.19 11.13
C MET A 428 22.19 -14.32 9.90
N LYS A 429 22.90 -13.20 9.77
CA LYS A 429 22.75 -12.26 8.66
C LYS A 429 24.10 -11.82 8.14
N THR A 430 24.25 -11.79 6.81
CA THR A 430 25.44 -11.27 6.14
C THR A 430 25.00 -10.44 4.94
N THR A 431 25.62 -9.27 4.76
CA THR A 431 25.42 -8.42 3.58
C THR A 431 26.65 -8.57 2.67
N VAL A 432 26.42 -8.83 1.39
CA VAL A 432 27.49 -9.03 0.39
C VAL A 432 27.21 -8.16 -0.82
N GLU A 433 28.24 -7.47 -1.31
CA GLU A 433 28.18 -6.75 -2.59
C GLU A 433 28.43 -7.73 -3.74
N PRO A 434 27.52 -7.85 -4.71
CA PRO A 434 27.73 -8.68 -5.89
C PRO A 434 28.94 -8.21 -6.70
N HIS A 435 29.78 -9.15 -7.13
CA HIS A 435 30.81 -8.89 -8.12
C HIS A 435 30.22 -9.16 -9.51
N ASN A 436 30.03 -8.10 -10.30
CA ASN A 436 29.14 -8.09 -11.47
C ASN A 436 27.71 -8.47 -11.04
N ASP A 437 27.26 -9.67 -11.41
CA ASP A 437 25.92 -10.17 -11.11
C ASP A 437 25.94 -11.28 -10.06
N TYR A 438 27.11 -11.69 -9.57
CA TYR A 438 27.30 -12.88 -8.73
C TYR A 438 27.66 -12.53 -7.29
N PHE A 439 27.09 -13.24 -6.31
CA PHE A 439 27.49 -13.15 -4.91
C PHE A 439 27.61 -14.54 -4.25
N SER A 440 28.44 -14.62 -3.21
CA SER A 440 28.64 -15.83 -2.41
C SER A 440 28.87 -15.46 -0.95
N THR A 441 28.26 -16.22 -0.04
CA THR A 441 28.47 -16.10 1.40
C THR A 441 28.41 -17.47 2.08
N GLN A 442 28.93 -17.58 3.29
CA GLN A 442 28.96 -18.82 4.07
C GLN A 442 28.50 -18.56 5.49
N PHE A 443 27.73 -19.49 6.02
CA PHE A 443 27.25 -19.50 7.40
C PHE A 443 27.65 -20.80 8.06
N LEU A 444 27.96 -20.74 9.35
CA LEU A 444 28.23 -21.91 10.17
C LEU A 444 27.07 -22.08 11.16
N LEU A 445 26.25 -23.11 10.93
CA LEU A 445 25.10 -23.44 11.77
C LEU A 445 25.52 -24.45 12.83
N SER A 446 25.28 -24.13 14.10
CA SER A 446 25.51 -25.02 15.23
C SER A 446 24.19 -25.56 15.74
N PHE A 447 24.08 -26.89 15.90
CA PHE A 447 22.87 -27.54 16.40
C PHE A 447 23.08 -28.11 17.79
N THR A 448 22.35 -27.55 18.75
CA THR A 448 22.41 -27.95 20.18
C THR A 448 21.34 -28.96 20.58
N SER A 449 20.45 -29.34 19.65
CA SER A 449 19.41 -30.34 19.86
C SER A 449 19.32 -31.31 18.68
N ALA A 450 19.21 -32.61 18.99
CA ALA A 450 18.93 -33.64 18.00
C ALA A 450 17.50 -33.50 17.45
N GLY A 451 17.28 -33.98 16.23
CA GLY A 451 15.97 -33.94 15.56
C GLY A 451 16.02 -33.21 14.22
N LEU A 452 14.83 -32.92 13.68
CA LEU A 452 14.67 -32.20 12.42
C LEU A 452 14.67 -30.69 12.66
N HIS A 453 15.47 -29.98 11.88
CA HIS A 453 15.53 -28.52 11.83
C HIS A 453 15.16 -28.04 10.42
N ASP A 454 14.29 -27.05 10.37
CA ASP A 454 13.95 -26.33 9.15
C ASP A 454 14.83 -25.07 9.08
N VAL A 455 15.72 -25.04 8.09
CA VAL A 455 16.60 -23.91 7.82
C VAL A 455 16.03 -23.10 6.68
N LEU A 456 15.64 -21.87 7.00
CA LEU A 456 15.07 -20.92 6.08
C LEU A 456 16.12 -19.89 5.66
N ILE A 457 16.34 -19.78 4.36
CA ILE A 457 17.29 -18.85 3.77
C ILE A 457 16.47 -17.77 3.07
N LYS A 458 16.59 -16.53 3.52
CA LYS A 458 15.94 -15.37 2.93
C LYS A 458 16.98 -14.46 2.31
N THR A 459 16.60 -13.83 1.21
CA THR A 459 17.41 -12.83 0.53
C THR A 459 16.62 -11.56 0.36
N ALA A 460 17.29 -10.45 0.66
CA ALA A 460 16.79 -9.11 0.46
C ALA A 460 17.82 -8.30 -0.32
N LEU A 461 17.34 -7.46 -1.23
CA LEU A 461 18.16 -6.53 -2.00
C LEU A 461 18.29 -5.24 -1.21
N LEU A 462 19.51 -4.72 -1.10
CA LEU A 462 19.77 -3.35 -0.71
C LEU A 462 20.00 -2.53 -1.97
N ASP A 463 19.24 -1.46 -2.11
CA ASP A 463 19.48 -0.49 -3.16
C ASP A 463 20.60 0.51 -2.81
N THR A 464 20.88 1.41 -3.74
CA THR A 464 21.87 2.50 -3.58
C THR A 464 21.50 3.52 -2.49
N PHE A 465 20.26 3.51 -2.01
CA PHE A 465 19.75 4.39 -0.96
C PHE A 465 19.57 3.65 0.37
N ASP A 466 20.22 2.50 0.55
CA ASP A 466 20.13 1.68 1.76
C ASP A 466 18.73 1.11 2.06
N ALA A 467 17.80 1.15 1.10
CA ALA A 467 16.48 0.58 1.29
C ALA A 467 16.51 -0.94 1.08
N LEU A 468 16.10 -1.67 2.13
CA LEU A 468 16.00 -3.12 2.12
C LEU A 468 14.68 -3.59 1.48
N CYS A 469 14.76 -4.50 0.52
CA CYS A 469 13.63 -5.06 -0.21
C CYS A 469 13.68 -6.58 -0.21
N ASP A 470 12.67 -7.24 0.38
CA ASP A 470 12.57 -8.71 0.39
C ASP A 470 12.36 -9.26 -1.03
N TYR A 471 13.13 -10.27 -1.44
CA TYR A 471 13.14 -10.72 -2.84
C TYR A 471 13.07 -12.25 -3.04
N GLY A 472 13.69 -13.04 -2.16
CA GLY A 472 13.80 -14.48 -2.37
C GLY A 472 13.86 -15.30 -1.10
N GLN A 473 13.38 -16.53 -1.18
CA GLN A 473 13.40 -17.48 -0.08
C GLN A 473 13.72 -18.89 -0.60
N SER A 474 14.53 -19.63 0.16
CA SER A 474 14.82 -21.05 -0.02
C SER A 474 14.77 -21.74 1.35
N SER A 475 14.62 -23.06 1.36
CA SER A 475 14.57 -23.84 2.60
C SER A 475 15.33 -25.14 2.47
N LEU A 476 16.02 -25.53 3.54
CA LEU A 476 16.69 -26.82 3.71
C LEU A 476 16.13 -27.52 4.93
N LYS A 477 16.03 -28.85 4.88
CA LYS A 477 15.76 -29.69 6.03
C LYS A 477 17.04 -30.33 6.52
N ILE A 478 17.29 -30.27 7.82
CA ILE A 478 18.50 -30.82 8.44
C ILE A 478 18.08 -31.81 9.51
N LYS A 479 18.67 -33.00 9.48
CA LYS A 479 18.49 -34.03 10.50
C LYS A 479 19.75 -34.09 11.37
N VAL A 480 19.60 -33.70 12.62
CA VAL A 480 20.67 -33.74 13.62
C VAL A 480 20.57 -35.07 14.37
N VAL A 481 21.63 -35.88 14.28
CA VAL A 481 21.74 -37.21 14.91
C VAL A 481 22.68 -37.17 16.10
#